data_AF-A0A922EZP3-F1
#
_entry.id   AF-A0A922EZP3-F1
#
_cell.length_a   1.000
_cell.length_b   1.000
_cell.length_c   1.000
_cell.angle_alpha   90.00
_cell.angle_beta   90.00
_cell.angle_gamma   90.00
#
_symmetry.space_group_name_H-M   'P 1'
#
loop_
_entity.id
_entity.type
_entity.pdbx_description
1 polymer ?
#
loop_
_entity_poly.entity_id
_entity_poly.type
_entity_poly.pdbx_seq_one_letter_code
_entity_poly.pdbx_strand_id
1 'polypeptide(L)'
;MAPDLGTAAQTDKDNKEPPPAPLFEPGELSSWSFYRAGIAEFVATFLFLYITILTVMGVGKSEKCKSVGIQGIAWAFGGMIFALVYCTASISDGHINPVVTFGLLLARKLSLTRALFYIIMQCLGAICGEIKSLIL
;
A
#
# COMPACT_ATOMS: atom_id res chain seq x y z
N MET A 1 1.51 53.40 9.66
CA MET A 1 2.71 52.80 9.03
C MET A 1 2.94 51.47 9.74
N ALA A 2 2.39 50.39 9.19
CA ALA A 2 2.50 49.04 9.77
C ALA A 2 3.79 48.38 9.26
N PRO A 3 4.54 47.64 10.11
CA PRO A 3 5.74 46.93 9.68
C PRO A 3 5.37 45.67 8.88
N ASP A 4 6.14 45.42 7.82
CA ASP A 4 5.93 44.40 6.81
C ASP A 4 5.92 42.97 7.38
N LEU A 5 4.78 42.31 7.19
CA LEU A 5 4.48 40.95 7.64
C LEU A 5 5.23 39.93 6.75
N GLY A 6 6.37 39.43 7.24
CA GLY A 6 6.69 37.99 7.23
C GLY A 6 6.70 37.20 5.91
N THR A 7 7.19 37.75 4.79
CA THR A 7 7.29 36.98 3.52
C THR A 7 8.69 36.39 3.21
N ALA A 8 9.66 36.47 4.13
CA ALA A 8 11.05 36.13 3.83
C ALA A 8 11.62 34.85 4.48
N ALA A 9 10.83 33.97 5.11
CA ALA A 9 11.43 32.86 5.88
C ALA A 9 10.62 31.55 5.85
N GLN A 10 10.43 30.96 4.68
CA GLN A 10 10.33 29.48 4.55
C GLN A 10 10.46 28.98 3.10
N THR A 11 11.36 29.56 2.30
CA THR A 11 11.65 29.06 0.94
C THR A 11 12.87 28.12 0.90
N ASP A 12 13.36 27.67 2.07
CA ASP A 12 14.62 26.93 2.17
C ASP A 12 14.57 25.81 3.23
N LYS A 13 13.43 25.11 3.33
CA LYS A 13 13.47 23.76 3.90
C LYS A 13 13.96 22.84 2.79
N ASP A 14 15.29 22.75 2.67
CA ASP A 14 16.07 21.66 2.09
C ASP A 14 15.21 20.54 1.46
N ASN A 15 14.75 20.74 0.23
CA ASN A 15 14.37 19.63 -0.67
C ASN A 15 15.65 18.95 -1.17
N LYS A 16 16.54 18.58 -0.25
CA LYS A 16 17.59 17.60 -0.57
C LYS A 16 16.88 16.27 -0.62
N GLU A 17 16.56 15.86 -1.84
CA GLU A 17 16.08 14.51 -2.06
C GLU A 17 17.06 13.53 -1.40
N PRO A 18 16.55 12.52 -0.68
CA PRO A 18 17.42 11.49 -0.15
C PRO A 18 18.24 10.91 -1.31
N PRO A 19 19.54 10.61 -1.09
CA PRO A 19 20.37 10.05 -2.13
C PRO A 19 19.68 8.82 -2.74
N PRO A 20 19.79 8.61 -4.07
CA PRO A 20 19.08 7.54 -4.75
C PRO A 20 19.36 6.20 -4.06
N ALA A 21 18.31 5.42 -3.79
CA ALA A 21 18.46 4.16 -3.10
C ALA A 21 19.46 3.26 -3.85
N PRO A 22 20.43 2.64 -3.15
CA PRO A 22 21.32 1.68 -3.78
C PRO A 22 20.50 0.54 -4.36
N LEU A 23 20.82 0.13 -5.59
CA LEU A 23 20.06 -0.92 -6.28
C LEU A 23 20.12 -2.25 -5.52
N PHE A 24 21.25 -2.53 -4.88
CA PHE A 24 21.49 -3.74 -4.11
C PHE A 24 22.06 -3.40 -2.74
N GLU A 25 21.32 -3.76 -1.69
CA GLU A 25 21.76 -3.65 -0.31
C GLU A 25 21.48 -4.99 0.42
N PRO A 26 22.36 -5.99 0.29
CA PRO A 26 22.13 -7.33 0.86
C PRO A 26 22.07 -7.32 2.40
N GLY A 27 22.57 -6.26 3.05
CA GLY A 27 22.45 -6.07 4.50
C GLY A 27 21.02 -5.82 4.99
N GLU A 28 20.12 -5.32 4.13
CA GLU A 28 18.71 -5.11 4.50
C GLU A 28 17.97 -6.43 4.77
N LEU A 29 18.38 -7.53 4.12
CA LEU A 29 17.74 -8.84 4.22
C LEU A 29 17.77 -9.41 5.64
N SER A 30 18.79 -9.04 6.43
CA SER A 30 18.93 -9.50 7.82
C SER A 30 18.21 -8.59 8.82
N SER A 31 17.64 -7.47 8.38
CA SER A 31 16.99 -6.53 9.28
C SER A 31 15.62 -7.02 9.72
N TRP A 32 15.36 -6.97 11.02
CA TRP A 32 14.04 -7.29 11.59
C TRP A 32 12.92 -6.41 11.02
N SER A 33 13.23 -5.16 10.68
CA SER A 33 12.28 -4.22 10.07
C SER A 33 11.89 -4.63 8.65
N PHE A 34 12.82 -5.24 7.90
CA PHE A 34 12.55 -5.71 6.54
C PHE A 34 11.51 -6.84 6.53
N TYR A 35 11.67 -7.81 7.44
CA TYR A 35 10.70 -8.91 7.56
C TYR A 35 9.34 -8.43 8.06
N ARG A 36 9.31 -7.52 9.04
CA ARG A 36 8.06 -6.87 9.50
C ARG A 36 7.34 -6.13 8.39
N ALA A 37 8.08 -5.42 7.54
CA ALA A 37 7.51 -4.71 6.41
C ALA A 37 6.94 -5.67 5.35
N GLY A 38 7.62 -6.77 5.05
CA GLY A 38 7.08 -7.81 4.17
C GLY A 38 5.80 -8.45 4.70
N ILE A 39 5.73 -8.73 6.01
CA ILE A 39 4.51 -9.23 6.65
C ILE A 39 3.39 -8.19 6.55
N ALA A 40 3.69 -6.90 6.77
CA ALA A 40 2.70 -5.84 6.64
C ALA A 40 2.11 -5.77 5.22
N GLU A 41 2.96 -5.85 4.19
CA GLU A 41 2.53 -5.90 2.78
C GLU A 41 1.69 -7.15 2.46
N PHE A 42 2.08 -8.31 3.00
CA PHE A 42 1.31 -9.55 2.86
C PHE A 42 -0.09 -9.42 3.49
N VAL A 43 -0.16 -9.00 4.76
CA VAL A 43 -1.42 -8.89 5.50
C VAL A 43 -2.32 -7.83 4.89
N ALA A 44 -1.76 -6.69 4.46
CA ALA A 44 -2.54 -5.65 3.82
C ALA A 44 -3.12 -6.13 2.49
N THR A 45 -2.33 -6.78 1.64
CA THR A 45 -2.81 -7.28 0.34
C THR A 45 -3.84 -8.40 0.52
N PHE A 46 -3.63 -9.27 1.52
CA PHE A 46 -4.60 -10.30 1.92
C PHE A 46 -5.95 -9.69 2.31
N LEU A 47 -5.95 -8.73 3.24
CA LEU A 47 -7.18 -8.09 3.70
C LEU A 47 -7.86 -7.27 2.58
N PHE A 48 -7.06 -6.61 1.75
CA PHE A 48 -7.55 -5.83 0.61
C PHE A 48 -8.37 -6.70 -0.34
N LEU A 49 -7.81 -7.81 -0.84
CA LEU A 49 -8.53 -8.68 -1.77
C LEU A 49 -9.64 -9.46 -1.07
N TYR A 50 -9.42 -9.94 0.15
CA TYR A 50 -10.45 -10.66 0.89
C TYR A 50 -11.73 -9.83 1.04
N ILE A 51 -11.63 -8.57 1.47
CA ILE A 51 -12.82 -7.72 1.71
C ILE A 51 -13.46 -7.25 0.40
N THR A 52 -12.65 -6.86 -0.59
CA THR A 52 -13.16 -6.33 -1.86
C THR A 52 -13.85 -7.41 -2.68
N ILE A 53 -13.27 -8.60 -2.80
CA ILE A 53 -13.86 -9.72 -3.53
C ILE A 53 -15.10 -10.25 -2.82
N LEU A 54 -15.07 -10.37 -1.48
CA LEU A 54 -16.26 -10.75 -0.71
C LEU A 54 -17.41 -9.77 -0.93
N THR A 55 -17.11 -8.47 -1.01
CA THR A 55 -18.13 -7.44 -1.31
C THR A 55 -18.70 -7.63 -2.72
N VAL A 56 -17.86 -7.88 -3.73
CA VAL A 56 -18.30 -8.11 -5.10
C VAL A 56 -19.17 -9.37 -5.21
N MET A 57 -18.75 -10.48 -4.60
CA MET A 57 -19.51 -11.74 -4.57
C MET A 57 -20.84 -11.57 -3.82
N GLY A 58 -20.83 -10.86 -2.69
CA GLY A 58 -22.04 -10.55 -1.92
C GLY A 58 -23.03 -9.71 -2.70
N VAL A 59 -22.56 -8.75 -3.49
CA VAL A 59 -23.42 -7.96 -4.38
C VAL A 59 -24.00 -8.82 -5.50
N GLY A 60 -23.22 -9.75 -6.06
CA GLY A 60 -23.68 -10.66 -7.12
C GLY A 60 -24.68 -11.73 -6.67
N LYS A 61 -24.60 -12.18 -5.41
CA LYS A 61 -25.52 -13.17 -4.81
C LYS A 61 -26.81 -12.56 -4.24
N SER A 62 -26.88 -11.24 -4.06
CA SER A 62 -27.99 -10.56 -3.38
C SER A 62 -29.01 -9.97 -4.37
N GLU A 63 -30.26 -9.82 -3.94
CA GLU A 63 -31.28 -9.14 -4.75
C GLU A 63 -30.95 -7.66 -4.93
N LYS A 64 -31.20 -7.12 -6.14
CA LYS A 64 -30.77 -5.77 -6.55
C LYS A 64 -31.17 -4.66 -5.57
N CYS A 65 -32.30 -4.79 -4.87
CA CYS A 65 -32.80 -3.78 -3.93
C CYS A 65 -32.33 -3.97 -2.48
N LYS A 66 -31.67 -5.08 -2.13
CA LYS A 66 -31.14 -5.37 -0.78
C LYS A 66 -29.61 -5.35 -0.71
N SER A 67 -28.97 -5.16 -1.86
CA SER A 67 -27.53 -5.17 -2.01
C SER A 67 -26.94 -3.76 -1.86
N VAL A 68 -25.71 -3.68 -1.36
CA VAL A 68 -24.93 -2.43 -1.33
C VAL A 68 -24.63 -1.87 -2.73
N GLY A 69 -24.83 -2.69 -3.78
CA GLY A 69 -24.73 -2.30 -5.18
C GLY A 69 -23.32 -1.88 -5.60
N ILE A 70 -23.22 -1.25 -6.77
CA ILE A 70 -21.93 -0.79 -7.32
C ILE A 70 -21.29 0.31 -6.45
N GLN A 71 -22.11 1.11 -5.77
CA GLN A 71 -21.64 2.15 -4.85
C GLN A 71 -20.92 1.54 -3.64
N GLY A 72 -21.44 0.44 -3.09
CA GLY A 72 -20.79 -0.29 -2.01
C GLY A 72 -19.45 -0.91 -2.43
N ILE A 73 -19.39 -1.44 -3.65
CA ILE A 73 -18.13 -1.96 -4.22
C ILE A 73 -17.09 -0.83 -4.31
N ALA A 74 -17.47 0.33 -4.86
CA ALA A 74 -16.56 1.48 -4.96
C ALA A 74 -16.03 1.92 -3.58
N TRP A 75 -16.89 1.98 -2.56
CA TRP A 75 -16.50 2.28 -1.19
C TRP A 75 -15.61 1.21 -0.56
N ALA A 76 -15.84 -0.07 -0.85
CA ALA A 76 -14.99 -1.15 -0.36
C ALA A 76 -13.57 -1.02 -0.92
N PHE A 77 -13.41 -0.79 -2.22
CA PHE A 77 -12.09 -0.61 -2.82
C PHE A 77 -11.36 0.63 -2.30
N GLY A 78 -12.01 1.80 -2.35
CA GLY A 78 -11.39 3.05 -1.91
C GLY A 78 -11.14 3.11 -0.40
N GLY A 79 -12.11 2.68 0.39
CA GLY A 79 -12.02 2.66 1.85
C GLY A 79 -10.97 1.68 2.37
N MET A 80 -10.84 0.51 1.74
CA MET A 80 -9.80 -0.45 2.12
C MET A 80 -8.40 0.05 1.81
N ILE A 81 -8.16 0.64 0.63
CA ILE A 81 -6.85 1.23 0.34
C ILE A 81 -6.53 2.34 1.34
N PHE A 82 -7.47 3.25 1.60
CA PHE A 82 -7.26 4.32 2.59
C PHE A 82 -6.89 3.77 3.97
N ALA A 83 -7.67 2.82 4.49
CA ALA A 83 -7.44 2.24 5.81
C ALA A 83 -6.11 1.46 5.88
N LEU A 84 -5.81 0.64 4.88
CA LEU A 84 -4.62 -0.21 4.88
C LEU A 84 -3.34 0.61 4.71
N VAL A 85 -3.33 1.60 3.81
CA VAL A 85 -2.19 2.52 3.67
C VAL A 85 -1.98 3.28 4.97
N TYR A 86 -3.04 3.80 5.60
CA TYR A 86 -2.91 4.49 6.89
C TYR A 86 -2.28 3.61 7.97
N CYS A 87 -2.68 2.34 8.06
CA CYS A 87 -2.13 1.39 9.04
C CYS A 87 -0.69 0.94 8.72
N THR A 88 -0.35 0.79 7.43
CA THR A 88 0.93 0.20 6.99
C THR A 88 2.00 1.23 6.64
N ALA A 89 1.63 2.50 6.48
CA ALA A 89 2.56 3.58 6.14
C ALA A 89 3.73 3.69 7.12
N SER A 90 3.52 3.46 8.42
CA SER A 90 4.59 3.53 9.43
C SER A 90 5.52 2.31 9.46
N ILE A 91 5.19 1.24 8.72
CA ILE A 91 5.91 -0.05 8.76
C ILE A 91 6.55 -0.37 7.40
N SER A 92 5.78 -0.33 6.31
CA SER A 92 6.23 -0.75 4.97
C SER A 92 6.09 0.32 3.89
N ASP A 93 5.67 1.54 4.25
CA ASP A 93 5.25 2.61 3.34
C ASP A 93 3.90 2.34 2.62
N GLY A 94 3.30 1.17 2.84
CA GLY A 94 1.94 0.85 2.42
C GLY A 94 1.77 0.76 0.90
N HIS A 95 2.60 -0.02 0.23
CA HIS A 95 2.54 -0.14 -1.23
C HIS A 95 1.32 -0.95 -1.67
N ILE A 96 1.09 -2.12 -1.05
CA ILE A 96 -0.06 -3.04 -1.20
C ILE A 96 -0.24 -3.56 -2.65
N ASN A 97 0.59 -3.08 -3.58
CA ASN A 97 0.41 -3.23 -5.00
C ASN A 97 1.79 -3.36 -5.69
N PRO A 98 1.97 -4.39 -6.53
CA PRO A 98 3.20 -4.60 -7.27
C PRO A 98 3.56 -3.43 -8.19
N VAL A 99 2.55 -2.78 -8.80
CA VAL A 99 2.74 -1.65 -9.71
C VAL A 99 3.24 -0.41 -8.95
N VAL A 100 2.73 -0.18 -7.75
CA VAL A 100 3.16 0.95 -6.89
C VAL A 100 4.60 0.72 -6.44
N THR A 101 4.90 -0.50 -5.98
CA THR A 101 6.26 -0.92 -5.60
C THR A 101 7.24 -0.75 -6.76
N PHE A 102 6.84 -1.15 -7.97
CA PHE A 102 7.66 -1.01 -9.17
C PHE A 102 7.85 0.46 -9.59
N GLY A 103 6.82 1.30 -9.47
CA GLY A 103 6.94 2.74 -9.72
C GLY A 103 7.95 3.42 -8.78
N LEU A 104 7.94 3.04 -7.49
CA LEU A 104 8.90 3.54 -6.50
C LEU A 104 10.32 3.03 -6.74
N LEU A 105 10.47 1.81 -7.26
CA LEU A 105 11.76 1.29 -7.73
C LEU A 105 12.30 2.12 -8.91
N LEU A 106 11.46 2.44 -9.91
CA LEU A 106 11.85 3.28 -11.04
C LEU A 106 12.21 4.71 -10.61
N ALA A 107 11.53 5.24 -9.59
CA ALA A 107 11.84 6.51 -8.97
C ALA A 107 13.10 6.48 -8.07
N ARG A 108 13.79 5.33 -7.96
CA ARG A 108 14.95 5.09 -7.07
C ARG A 108 14.68 5.46 -5.61
N LYS A 109 13.42 5.31 -5.18
CA LYS A 109 12.99 5.47 -3.78
C LYS A 109 13.01 4.14 -3.01
N LEU A 110 13.23 3.01 -3.71
CA LEU A 110 13.21 1.66 -3.15
C LEU A 110 14.37 0.82 -3.72
N SER A 111 15.01 -0.03 -2.91
CA SER A 111 16.02 -0.98 -3.38
C SER A 111 15.39 -2.12 -4.18
N LEU A 112 16.12 -2.70 -5.14
CA LEU A 112 15.59 -3.77 -6.01
C LEU A 112 15.27 -5.03 -5.22
N THR A 113 16.11 -5.36 -4.23
CA THR A 113 15.88 -6.49 -3.32
C THR A 113 14.58 -6.35 -2.54
N ARG A 114 14.32 -5.16 -1.97
CA ARG A 114 13.08 -4.88 -1.23
C ARG A 114 11.86 -4.87 -2.14
N ALA A 115 12.00 -4.31 -3.35
CA ALA A 115 10.93 -4.31 -4.35
C ALA A 115 10.47 -5.73 -4.71
N LEU A 116 11.42 -6.62 -5.02
CA LEU A 116 11.09 -8.02 -5.35
C LEU A 116 10.44 -8.74 -4.18
N PHE A 117 10.97 -8.55 -2.96
CA PHE A 117 10.40 -9.16 -1.76
C PHE A 117 8.97 -8.70 -1.50
N TYR A 118 8.69 -7.40 -1.62
CA TYR A 118 7.34 -6.85 -1.47
C TYR A 118 6.39 -7.39 -2.53
N ILE A 119 6.82 -7.47 -3.79
CA ILE A 119 6.00 -8.02 -4.88
C ILE A 119 5.63 -9.49 -4.59
N ILE A 120 6.58 -10.30 -4.13
CA ILE A 120 6.32 -11.70 -3.75
C ILE A 120 5.30 -11.75 -2.59
N MET A 121 5.49 -10.95 -1.55
CA MET A 121 4.58 -10.91 -0.40
C MET A 121 3.18 -10.43 -0.76
N GLN A 122 3.07 -9.41 -1.63
CA GLN A 122 1.79 -8.92 -2.15
C GLN A 122 1.08 -9.99 -2.98
N CYS A 123 1.78 -10.69 -3.88
CA CYS A 123 1.21 -11.79 -4.67
C CYS A 123 0.74 -12.95 -3.78
N LEU A 124 1.52 -13.35 -2.77
CA LEU A 124 1.12 -14.39 -1.82
C LEU A 124 -0.10 -13.96 -0.99
N GLY A 125 -0.13 -12.72 -0.53
CA GLY A 125 -1.27 -12.15 0.20
C GLY A 125 -2.54 -12.14 -0.65
N ALA A 126 -2.43 -11.70 -1.90
CA ALA A 126 -3.53 -11.70 -2.87
C ALA A 126 -4.10 -13.10 -3.09
N ILE A 127 -3.26 -14.10 -3.36
CA ILE A 127 -3.68 -15.50 -3.57
C ILE A 127 -4.41 -16.04 -2.33
N CYS A 128 -3.85 -15.83 -1.14
CA CYS A 128 -4.48 -16.27 0.10
C CYS A 128 -5.84 -15.59 0.35
N GLY A 129 -5.94 -14.29 0.06
CA GLY A 129 -7.17 -13.51 0.24
C GLY A 129 -8.28 -13.98 -0.69
N GLU A 130 -7.95 -14.19 -1.97
CA GLU A 130 -8.86 -14.72 -2.99
C GLU A 130 -9.35 -16.13 -2.63
N ILE A 131 -8.43 -17.05 -2.30
CA ILE A 131 -8.80 -18.41 -1.88
C ILE A 131 -9.73 -18.37 -0.67
N LYS A 132 -9.44 -17.50 0.31
CA LYS A 132 -10.27 -17.40 1.51
C LYS A 132 -11.66 -16.81 1.22
N SER A 133 -11.74 -15.84 0.32
CA SER A 133 -13.01 -15.25 -0.11
C SER A 133 -13.87 -16.26 -0.86
N LEU A 134 -13.27 -17.16 -1.65
CA LEU A 134 -13.98 -18.17 -2.43
C LEU A 134 -14.60 -19.29 -1.58
N ILE A 135 -14.08 -19.54 -0.38
CA ILE A 135 -14.59 -20.58 0.53
C ILE A 135 -15.90 -20.12 1.23
N LEU A 136 -16.30 -18.86 1.11
CA LEU A 136 -17.53 -18.26 1.67
C LEU A 136 -18.62 -18.00 0.61
#